data_AF-A0A954BEW2-F1
#
_entry.id   AF-A0A954BEW2-F1
#
_cell.length_a   1.000
_cell.length_b   1.000
_cell.length_c   1.000
_cell.angle_alpha   90.00
_cell.angle_beta   90.00
_cell.angle_gamma   90.00
#
_symmetry.space_group_name_H-M   'P 1'
#
loop_
_entity.id
_entity.type
_entity.pdbx_description
1 polymer ?
#
loop_
_entity_poly.entity_id
_entity_poly.type
_entity_poly.pdbx_seq_one_letter_code
_entity_poly.pdbx_strand_id
1 'polypeptide(L)'
;LPHLRLQNGTIWRWNRPILGFDGAGAPHLRIEHRTMPSGPTIPDMVANMALYLGLAIALARTETPPEAELSFDACYRNFYACAKEGLRARVEWPGIGEVDVQALLHDRLAPLAKETLLSIGLTRADLDYYFDDVLARRFLTGRNGAEWQRNYVDLHGKDFQRLTERYLTLQEGGEPVHAWTC
;
A
#
# COMPACT_ATOMS: atom_id res chain seq x y z
N LEU A 1 -30.37 2.67 12.45
CA LEU A 1 -28.95 2.41 12.11
C LEU A 1 -27.99 2.12 13.28
N PRO A 2 -28.27 2.42 14.57
CA PRO A 2 -27.32 2.11 15.66
C PRO A 2 -26.85 0.64 15.71
N HIS A 3 -27.77 -0.32 15.59
CA HIS A 3 -27.44 -1.75 15.59
C HIS A 3 -26.55 -2.17 14.40
N LEU A 4 -26.84 -1.66 13.19
CA LEU A 4 -26.01 -1.93 12.00
C LEU A 4 -24.60 -1.34 12.16
N ARG A 5 -24.49 -0.12 12.69
CA ARG A 5 -23.20 0.54 12.93
C ARG A 5 -22.39 -0.19 14.01
N LEU A 6 -23.04 -0.66 15.08
CA LEU A 6 -22.41 -1.47 16.11
C LEU A 6 -21.88 -2.79 15.53
N GLN A 7 -22.72 -3.53 14.81
CA GLN A 7 -22.31 -4.78 14.16
C GLN A 7 -21.19 -4.57 13.14
N ASN A 8 -21.24 -3.50 12.34
CA ASN A 8 -20.18 -3.18 11.39
C ASN A 8 -18.86 -2.79 12.10
N GLY A 9 -18.95 -2.29 13.34
CA GLY A 9 -17.80 -2.03 14.20
C GLY A 9 -17.08 -3.30 14.68
N THR A 10 -17.81 -4.42 14.79
CA THR A 10 -17.27 -5.69 15.33
C THR A 10 -16.86 -6.71 14.27
N ILE A 11 -17.02 -6.39 12.97
CA ILE A 11 -16.54 -7.22 11.87
C ILE A 11 -15.29 -6.56 11.25
N TRP A 12 -14.15 -7.24 11.37
CA TRP A 12 -12.87 -6.78 10.81
C TRP A 12 -12.69 -7.25 9.37
N ARG A 13 -13.18 -6.45 8.42
CA ARG A 13 -12.94 -6.62 6.97
C ARG A 13 -11.73 -5.80 6.52
N TRP A 14 -11.06 -6.26 5.47
CA TRP A 14 -9.99 -5.52 4.78
C TRP A 14 -10.47 -4.21 4.15
N ASN A 15 -11.64 -4.26 3.48
CA ASN A 15 -12.36 -3.09 3.01
C ASN A 15 -13.71 -3.06 3.73
N ARG A 16 -13.98 -1.98 4.47
CA ARG A 16 -15.18 -1.87 5.30
C ARG A 16 -16.10 -0.77 4.76
N PRO A 17 -17.33 -1.10 4.32
CA PRO A 17 -18.32 -0.08 3.99
C PRO A 17 -18.79 0.60 5.28
N ILE A 18 -18.76 1.92 5.31
CA ILE A 18 -19.22 2.75 6.42
C ILE A 18 -20.45 3.52 5.96
N LEU A 19 -21.60 3.14 6.50
CA LEU A 19 -22.87 3.83 6.29
C LEU A 19 -23.05 4.90 7.36
N GLY A 20 -23.31 6.12 6.92
CA GLY A 20 -23.48 7.26 7.81
C GLY A 20 -24.45 8.31 7.25
N PHE A 21 -24.61 9.37 8.04
CA PHE A 21 -25.29 10.59 7.61
C PHE A 21 -24.36 11.77 7.86
N ASP A 22 -24.43 12.79 7.02
CA ASP A 22 -23.74 14.06 7.27
C ASP A 22 -24.47 14.91 8.34
N GLY A 23 -23.96 16.10 8.61
CA GLY A 23 -24.54 17.02 9.60
C GLY A 23 -25.96 17.52 9.24
N ALA A 24 -26.37 17.41 7.98
CA ALA A 24 -27.70 17.76 7.50
C ALA A 24 -28.66 16.55 7.46
N GLY A 25 -28.18 15.36 7.80
CA GLY A 25 -28.96 14.13 7.76
C GLY A 25 -28.98 13.44 6.39
N ALA A 26 -28.17 13.86 5.42
CA ALA A 26 -28.08 13.19 4.12
C ALA A 26 -27.24 11.90 4.23
N PRO A 27 -27.70 10.77 3.65
CA PRO A 27 -26.98 9.51 3.75
C PRO A 27 -25.71 9.51 2.92
N HIS A 28 -24.66 8.85 3.42
CA HIS A 28 -23.42 8.63 2.68
C HIS A 28 -22.87 7.21 2.90
N LEU A 29 -22.10 6.76 1.91
CA LEU A 29 -21.29 5.54 1.97
C LEU A 29 -19.82 5.92 1.81
N ARG A 30 -18.98 5.45 2.71
CA ARG A 30 -17.51 5.52 2.59
C ARG A 30 -16.94 4.12 2.59
N ILE A 31 -15.84 3.91 1.87
CA ILE A 31 -15.07 2.68 1.96
C ILE A 31 -13.83 2.96 2.81
N GLU A 32 -13.68 2.24 3.91
CA GLU A 32 -12.50 2.30 4.75
C GLU A 32 -11.56 1.14 4.38
N HIS A 33 -10.39 1.50 3.87
CA HIS A 33 -9.33 0.56 3.51
C HIS A 33 -8.42 0.30 4.72
N ARG A 34 -8.23 -0.97 5.09
CA ARG A 34 -7.61 -1.37 6.37
C ARG A 34 -6.42 -2.31 6.22
N THR A 35 -5.92 -2.55 5.00
CA THR A 35 -4.82 -3.50 4.77
C THR A 35 -3.45 -2.86 4.91
N MET A 36 -3.32 -1.54 4.75
CA MET A 36 -2.01 -0.88 4.82
C MET A 36 -1.45 -0.89 6.25
N PRO A 37 -0.23 -1.41 6.48
CA PRO A 37 0.44 -1.27 7.77
C PRO A 37 0.89 0.18 7.98
N SER A 38 1.19 0.53 9.24
CA SER A 38 1.93 1.78 9.52
C SER A 38 3.27 1.76 8.79
N GLY A 39 3.56 2.82 8.05
CA GLY A 39 4.87 2.98 7.41
C GLY A 39 5.97 3.27 8.44
N PRO A 40 7.24 2.96 8.14
CA PRO A 40 8.37 3.27 9.02
C PRO A 40 8.57 4.78 9.24
N THR A 41 8.16 5.60 8.27
CA THR A 41 8.28 7.07 8.28
C THR A 41 7.06 7.75 7.64
N ILE A 42 6.94 9.06 7.80
CA ILE A 42 5.91 9.86 7.13
C ILE A 42 6.03 9.77 5.60
N PRO A 43 7.20 9.95 4.97
CA PRO A 43 7.33 9.77 3.52
C PRO A 43 6.89 8.39 3.04
N ASP A 44 7.22 7.33 3.78
CA ASP A 44 6.77 5.97 3.44
C ASP A 44 5.25 5.82 3.48
N MET A 45 4.59 6.41 4.49
CA MET A 45 3.14 6.39 4.61
C MET A 45 2.45 7.17 3.49
N VAL A 46 2.95 8.37 3.18
CA VAL A 46 2.39 9.20 2.10
C VAL A 46 2.60 8.54 0.74
N ALA A 47 3.78 7.96 0.49
CA ALA A 47 4.06 7.21 -0.72
C ALA A 47 3.12 6.01 -0.91
N ASN A 48 2.92 5.19 0.14
CA ASN A 48 1.98 4.07 0.08
C ASN A 48 0.53 4.55 -0.17
N MET A 49 0.12 5.64 0.50
CA MET A 49 -1.21 6.23 0.33
C MET A 49 -1.41 6.77 -1.09
N ALA A 50 -0.43 7.49 -1.64
CA ALA A 50 -0.49 8.02 -3.00
C ALA A 50 -0.60 6.88 -4.03
N LEU A 51 0.22 5.84 -3.91
CA LEU A 51 0.12 4.67 -4.77
C LEU A 51 -1.27 4.03 -4.71
N TYR A 52 -1.80 3.79 -3.51
CA TYR A 52 -3.12 3.20 -3.33
C TYR A 52 -4.23 4.08 -3.93
N LEU A 53 -4.26 5.37 -3.61
CA LEU A 53 -5.29 6.29 -4.10
C LEU A 53 -5.23 6.45 -5.61
N GLY A 54 -4.02 6.60 -6.17
CA GLY A 54 -3.82 6.67 -7.62
C GLY A 54 -4.36 5.42 -8.32
N LEU A 55 -4.03 4.22 -7.82
CA LEU A 55 -4.55 2.96 -8.36
C LEU A 55 -6.06 2.82 -8.19
N ALA A 56 -6.60 3.11 -7.01
CA ALA A 56 -8.03 2.99 -6.75
C ALA A 56 -8.85 3.89 -7.69
N ILE A 57 -8.38 5.11 -7.94
CA ILE A 57 -9.03 6.04 -8.87
C ILE A 57 -8.85 5.55 -10.32
N ALA A 58 -7.66 5.09 -10.69
CA ALA A 58 -7.37 4.61 -12.03
C ALA A 58 -8.26 3.41 -12.40
N LEU A 59 -8.28 2.39 -11.54
CA LEU A 59 -9.05 1.16 -11.73
C LEU A 59 -10.55 1.39 -11.65
N ALA A 60 -11.01 2.36 -10.86
CA ALA A 60 -12.43 2.74 -10.84
C ALA A 60 -12.90 3.45 -12.12
N ARG A 61 -11.96 3.91 -12.96
CA ARG A 61 -12.23 4.62 -14.22
C ARG A 61 -11.96 3.78 -15.47
N THR A 62 -11.49 2.53 -15.33
CA THR A 62 -11.26 1.66 -16.49
C THR A 62 -12.59 1.24 -17.12
N GLU A 63 -12.62 1.16 -18.45
CA GLU A 63 -13.83 0.75 -19.18
C GLU A 63 -14.23 -0.70 -18.83
N THR A 64 -13.23 -1.58 -18.75
CA THR A 64 -13.41 -2.94 -18.24
C THR A 64 -13.01 -2.94 -16.77
N PRO A 65 -13.94 -3.27 -15.86
CA PRO A 65 -13.62 -3.31 -14.44
C PRO A 65 -12.71 -4.52 -14.15
N PRO A 66 -11.70 -4.41 -13.27
CA PRO A 66 -10.74 -5.48 -13.04
C PRO A 66 -11.37 -6.82 -12.63
N GLU A 67 -12.50 -6.82 -11.93
CA GLU A 67 -13.23 -8.03 -11.54
C GLU A 67 -13.85 -8.81 -12.71
N ALA A 68 -13.93 -8.21 -13.91
CA ALA A 68 -14.32 -8.92 -15.11
C ALA A 68 -13.19 -9.80 -15.68
N GLU A 69 -11.93 -9.48 -15.34
CA GLU A 69 -10.74 -10.15 -15.89
C GLU A 69 -9.94 -10.90 -14.81
N LEU A 70 -10.04 -10.49 -13.55
CA LEU A 70 -9.37 -11.11 -12.40
C LEU A 70 -10.42 -11.73 -11.47
N SER A 71 -10.43 -13.07 -11.40
CA SER A 71 -11.35 -13.79 -10.52
C SER A 71 -11.09 -13.46 -9.04
N PHE A 72 -12.13 -13.56 -8.21
CA PHE A 72 -11.96 -13.36 -6.77
C PHE A 72 -10.98 -14.36 -6.14
N ASP A 73 -10.92 -15.60 -6.64
CA ASP A 73 -9.93 -16.59 -6.21
C ASP A 73 -8.50 -16.13 -6.51
N ALA A 74 -8.24 -15.62 -7.72
CA ALA A 74 -6.94 -15.05 -8.08
C ALA A 74 -6.61 -13.85 -7.20
N CYS A 75 -7.54 -12.93 -6.97
CA CYS A 75 -7.38 -11.81 -6.03
C CYS A 75 -7.01 -12.29 -4.61
N TYR A 76 -7.69 -13.32 -4.12
CA TYR A 76 -7.44 -13.89 -2.80
C TYR A 76 -6.04 -14.53 -2.72
N ARG A 77 -5.67 -15.34 -3.72
CA ARG A 77 -4.33 -15.94 -3.82
C ARG A 77 -3.24 -14.87 -3.88
N ASN A 78 -3.41 -13.87 -4.75
CA ASN A 78 -2.49 -12.73 -4.89
C ASN A 78 -2.31 -11.98 -3.56
N PHE A 79 -3.41 -11.66 -2.88
CA PHE A 79 -3.39 -10.94 -1.61
C PHE A 79 -2.55 -11.68 -0.56
N TYR A 80 -2.76 -12.99 -0.40
CA TYR A 80 -2.01 -13.78 0.56
C TYR A 80 -0.58 -14.11 0.13
N ALA A 81 -0.29 -14.18 -1.18
CA ALA A 81 1.09 -14.27 -1.67
C ALA A 81 1.87 -13.00 -1.28
N CYS A 82 1.32 -11.82 -1.57
CA CYS A 82 1.90 -10.54 -1.15
C CYS A 82 2.03 -10.42 0.37
N ALA A 83 1.05 -10.89 1.15
CA ALA A 83 1.10 -10.82 2.60
C ALA A 83 2.21 -11.70 3.20
N LYS A 84 2.57 -12.82 2.55
CA LYS A 84 3.61 -13.75 3.03
C LYS A 84 5.00 -13.43 2.51
N GLU A 85 5.10 -13.07 1.23
CA GLU A 85 6.37 -12.95 0.52
C GLU A 85 6.74 -11.48 0.22
N GLY A 86 5.81 -10.55 0.47
CA GLY A 86 6.03 -9.12 0.24
C GLY A 86 6.30 -8.82 -1.22
N LEU A 87 7.33 -8.02 -1.47
CA LEU A 87 7.76 -7.62 -2.82
C LEU A 87 8.32 -8.79 -3.65
N ARG A 88 8.67 -9.92 -3.03
CA ARG A 88 9.17 -11.12 -3.71
C ARG A 88 8.05 -12.03 -4.25
N ALA A 89 6.80 -11.70 -3.96
CA ALA A 89 5.66 -12.50 -4.40
C ALA A 89 5.52 -12.49 -5.94
N ARG A 90 4.95 -13.57 -6.46
CA ARG A 90 4.40 -13.63 -7.82
C ARG A 90 2.87 -13.62 -7.75
N VAL A 91 2.25 -12.89 -8.67
CA VAL A 91 0.80 -12.67 -8.70
C VAL A 91 0.25 -12.83 -10.12
N GLU A 92 -1.01 -13.21 -10.22
CA GLU A 92 -1.74 -13.22 -11.48
C GLU A 92 -2.31 -11.83 -11.79
N TRP A 93 -2.07 -11.30 -12.99
CA TRP A 93 -2.57 -9.98 -13.38
C TRP A 93 -3.25 -10.01 -14.77
N PRO A 94 -4.38 -9.32 -14.96
CA PRO A 94 -5.08 -9.25 -16.25
C PRO A 94 -4.18 -8.86 -17.41
N GLY A 95 -4.29 -9.62 -18.51
CA GLY A 95 -3.51 -9.40 -19.74
C GLY A 95 -2.01 -9.72 -19.65
N ILE A 96 -1.50 -10.13 -18.48
CA ILE A 96 -0.09 -10.50 -18.28
C ILE A 96 0.06 -11.96 -17.86
N GLY A 97 -0.85 -12.46 -17.01
CA GLY A 97 -0.68 -13.75 -16.35
C GLY A 97 0.17 -13.62 -15.09
N GLU A 98 0.99 -14.62 -14.79
CA GLU A 98 1.82 -14.62 -13.58
C GLU A 98 3.05 -13.69 -13.72
N VAL A 99 3.20 -12.75 -12.79
CA VAL A 99 4.22 -11.69 -12.83
C VAL A 99 4.79 -11.40 -11.45
N ASP A 100 6.06 -11.02 -11.39
CA ASP A 100 6.71 -10.57 -10.15
C ASP A 100 6.14 -9.24 -9.67
N VAL A 101 5.81 -9.13 -8.38
CA VAL A 101 5.18 -7.93 -7.81
C VAL A 101 6.05 -6.68 -7.97
N GLN A 102 7.38 -6.81 -7.82
CA GLN A 102 8.29 -5.68 -8.06
C GLN A 102 8.21 -5.15 -9.49
N ALA A 103 8.22 -6.05 -10.48
CA ALA A 103 8.12 -5.67 -11.89
C ALA A 103 6.75 -5.07 -12.20
N LEU A 104 5.67 -5.71 -11.72
CA LEU A 104 4.31 -5.19 -11.89
C LEU A 104 4.13 -3.79 -11.29
N LEU A 105 4.68 -3.56 -10.09
CA LEU A 105 4.66 -2.25 -9.43
C LEU A 105 5.44 -1.21 -10.21
N HIS A 106 6.69 -1.52 -10.57
CA HIS A 106 7.59 -0.58 -11.24
C HIS A 106 7.12 -0.25 -12.66
N ASP A 107 6.79 -1.25 -13.47
CA ASP A 107 6.56 -1.09 -14.90
C ASP A 107 5.13 -0.69 -15.26
N ARG A 108 4.16 -0.96 -14.38
CA ARG A 108 2.73 -0.80 -14.70
C ARG A 108 1.98 0.02 -13.65
N LEU A 109 1.98 -0.41 -12.40
CA LEU A 109 1.06 0.13 -11.41
C LEU A 109 1.48 1.52 -10.89
N ALA A 110 2.75 1.72 -10.56
CA ALA A 110 3.23 3.02 -10.08
C ALA A 110 3.14 4.11 -11.17
N PRO A 111 3.51 3.87 -12.44
CA PRO A 111 3.27 4.82 -13.52
C PRO A 111 1.79 5.19 -13.68
N LEU A 112 0.89 4.19 -13.68
CA LEU A 112 -0.55 4.40 -13.81
C LEU A 112 -1.11 5.26 -12.66
N ALA A 113 -0.70 4.96 -11.43
CA ALA A 113 -1.12 5.72 -10.26
C ALA A 113 -0.62 7.17 -10.32
N LYS A 114 0.64 7.37 -10.68
CA LYS A 114 1.24 8.70 -10.81
C LYS A 114 0.53 9.55 -11.86
N GLU A 115 0.30 8.99 -13.04
CA GLU A 115 -0.43 9.66 -14.13
C GLU A 115 -1.86 10.02 -13.71
N THR A 116 -2.54 9.10 -13.03
CA THR A 116 -3.90 9.34 -12.54
C THR A 116 -3.93 10.48 -11.53
N LEU A 117 -2.97 10.53 -10.60
CA LEU A 117 -2.88 11.62 -9.62
C LEU A 117 -2.54 12.97 -10.26
N LEU A 118 -1.66 12.98 -11.27
CA LEU A 118 -1.41 14.18 -12.08
C LEU A 118 -2.71 14.68 -12.75
N SER A 119 -3.49 13.76 -13.32
CA SER A 119 -4.73 14.11 -14.05
C SER A 119 -5.80 14.76 -13.16
N ILE A 120 -5.77 14.52 -11.85
CA ILE A 120 -6.72 15.09 -10.88
C ILE A 120 -6.16 16.29 -10.11
N GLY A 121 -4.99 16.81 -10.53
CA GLY A 121 -4.45 18.08 -10.06
C GLY A 121 -3.44 18.02 -8.92
N LEU A 122 -2.86 16.85 -8.60
CA LEU A 122 -1.72 16.80 -7.69
C LEU A 122 -0.46 17.40 -8.35
N THR A 123 0.43 17.95 -7.52
CA THR A 123 1.62 18.63 -8.03
C THR A 123 2.64 17.63 -8.58
N ARG A 124 3.28 17.99 -9.69
CA ARG A 124 4.36 17.18 -10.27
C ARG A 124 5.52 16.97 -9.29
N ALA A 125 5.86 18.00 -8.53
CA ALA A 125 6.96 17.95 -7.56
C ALA A 125 6.72 16.92 -6.45
N ASP A 126 5.52 16.91 -5.85
CA ASP A 126 5.18 15.90 -4.84
C ASP A 126 5.23 14.49 -5.43
N LEU A 127 4.69 14.32 -6.64
CA LEU A 127 4.64 13.02 -7.29
C LEU A 127 6.01 12.52 -7.73
N ASP A 128 6.92 13.40 -8.16
CA ASP A 128 8.30 13.02 -8.45
C ASP A 128 8.99 12.53 -7.18
N TYR A 129 8.85 13.25 -6.06
CA TYR A 129 9.42 12.81 -4.79
C TYR A 129 8.86 11.44 -4.33
N TYR A 130 7.53 11.30 -4.23
CA TYR A 130 6.96 10.07 -3.68
C TYR A 130 7.08 8.86 -4.62
N PHE A 131 6.94 9.05 -5.94
CA PHE A 131 7.01 7.93 -6.88
C PHE A 131 8.43 7.61 -7.34
N ASP A 132 9.25 8.62 -7.66
CA ASP A 132 10.55 8.41 -8.29
C ASP A 132 11.67 8.32 -7.24
N ASP A 133 11.60 9.12 -6.18
CA ASP A 133 12.64 9.10 -5.13
C ASP A 133 12.34 8.07 -4.03
N VAL A 134 11.08 7.90 -3.63
CA VAL A 134 10.70 6.96 -2.55
C VAL A 134 10.31 5.58 -3.07
N LEU A 135 9.23 5.47 -3.85
CA LEU A 135 8.70 4.16 -4.27
C LEU A 135 9.63 3.42 -5.23
N ALA A 136 10.16 4.09 -6.26
CA ALA A 136 11.05 3.42 -7.22
C ALA A 136 12.28 2.83 -6.53
N ARG A 137 12.87 3.54 -5.55
CA ARG A 137 13.99 3.02 -4.75
C ARG A 137 13.58 1.84 -3.85
N ARG A 138 12.38 1.87 -3.27
CA ARG A 138 11.85 0.72 -2.50
C ARG A 138 11.61 -0.51 -3.36
N PHE A 139 11.07 -0.33 -4.57
CA PHE A 139 10.87 -1.43 -5.51
C PHE A 139 12.22 -2.00 -5.97
N LEU A 140 13.18 -1.15 -6.33
CA LEU A 140 14.50 -1.57 -6.77
C LEU A 140 15.28 -2.33 -5.68
N THR A 141 15.25 -1.84 -4.44
CA THR A 141 15.99 -2.44 -3.32
C THR A 141 15.25 -3.59 -2.64
N GLY A 142 13.95 -3.76 -2.91
CA GLY A 142 13.07 -4.68 -2.18
C GLY A 142 12.86 -4.28 -0.71
N ARG A 143 13.31 -3.08 -0.29
CA ARG A 143 13.32 -2.68 1.11
C ARG A 143 11.99 -2.06 1.54
N ASN A 144 11.43 -2.62 2.60
CA ASN A 144 10.30 -2.09 3.36
C ASN A 144 10.58 -2.28 4.86
N GLY A 145 9.69 -1.80 5.74
CA GLY A 145 9.87 -1.90 7.19
C GLY A 145 10.09 -3.33 7.69
N ALA A 146 9.32 -4.29 7.19
CA ALA A 146 9.44 -5.70 7.60
C ALA A 146 10.76 -6.31 7.11
N GLU A 147 11.15 -6.07 5.85
CA GLU A 147 12.41 -6.58 5.32
C GLU A 147 13.63 -5.92 6.00
N TRP A 148 13.55 -4.64 6.37
CA TRP A 148 14.60 -3.98 7.15
C TRP A 148 14.77 -4.63 8.54
N GLN A 149 13.66 -4.89 9.24
CA GLN A 149 13.69 -5.54 10.56
C GLN A 149 14.26 -6.96 10.47
N ARG A 150 13.88 -7.72 9.44
CA ARG A 150 14.43 -9.06 9.19
C ARG A 150 15.93 -9.03 8.94
N ASN A 151 16.38 -8.14 8.04
CA ASN A 151 17.81 -7.98 7.76
C ASN A 151 18.60 -7.56 9.01
N TYR A 152 18.02 -6.70 9.85
CA TYR A 152 18.65 -6.31 11.12
C TYR A 152 18.82 -7.51 12.05
N VAL A 153 17.78 -8.35 12.19
CA VAL A 153 17.88 -9.59 13.01
C VAL A 153 18.89 -10.57 12.43
N ASP A 154 18.97 -10.70 11.11
CA ASP A 154 19.92 -11.59 10.45
C ASP A 154 21.38 -11.14 10.68
N LEU A 155 21.62 -9.83 10.77
CA LEU A 155 22.95 -9.25 10.99
C LEU A 155 23.36 -9.17 12.46
N HIS A 156 22.43 -8.81 13.35
CA HIS A 156 22.72 -8.47 14.76
C HIS A 156 22.16 -9.49 15.76
N GLY A 157 21.41 -10.50 15.28
CA GLY A 157 20.72 -11.47 16.12
C GLY A 157 19.37 -10.96 16.66
N LYS A 158 18.75 -11.76 17.52
CA LYS A 158 17.39 -11.53 18.04
C LYS A 158 17.34 -10.53 19.22
N ASP A 159 18.15 -9.49 19.19
CA ASP A 159 18.09 -8.39 20.17
C ASP A 159 17.00 -7.40 19.76
N PHE A 160 15.76 -7.72 20.14
CA PHE A 160 14.60 -6.91 19.77
C PHE A 160 14.55 -5.56 20.46
N GLN A 161 15.24 -5.39 21.59
CA GLN A 161 15.36 -4.09 22.24
C GLN A 161 16.21 -3.17 21.36
N ARG A 162 17.41 -3.60 20.98
CA ARG A 162 18.28 -2.81 20.08
C ARG A 162 17.66 -2.58 18.72
N LEU A 163 16.95 -3.56 18.17
CA LEU A 163 16.17 -3.37 16.93
C LEU A 163 15.18 -2.23 17.09
N THR A 164 14.40 -2.22 18.16
CA THR A 164 13.36 -1.20 18.40
C THR A 164 13.98 0.17 18.61
N GLU A 165 15.05 0.27 19.41
CA GLU A 165 15.80 1.51 19.63
C GLU A 165 16.35 2.06 18.31
N ARG A 166 16.98 1.21 17.48
CA ARG A 166 17.51 1.60 16.17
C ARG A 166 16.40 2.04 15.22
N TYR A 167 15.30 1.30 15.19
CA TYR A 167 14.14 1.61 14.35
C TYR A 167 13.53 2.96 14.72
N LEU A 168 13.42 3.26 16.02
CA LEU A 168 12.94 4.55 16.52
C LEU A 168 13.86 5.69 16.08
N THR A 169 15.18 5.57 16.28
CA THR A 169 16.14 6.60 15.85
C THR A 169 16.06 6.87 14.34
N LEU A 170 15.92 5.82 13.53
CA LEU A 170 15.82 5.96 12.08
C LEU A 170 14.48 6.60 11.65
N GLN A 171 13.38 6.22 12.30
CA GLN A 171 12.07 6.83 12.09
C GLN A 171 12.09 8.33 12.41
N GLU A 172 12.71 8.73 13.53
CA GLU A 172 12.83 10.14 13.94
C GLU A 172 13.67 10.96 12.95
N GLY A 173 14.60 10.32 12.23
CA GLY A 173 15.36 10.95 11.15
C GLY A 173 14.53 11.33 9.92
N GLY A 174 13.34 10.74 9.75
CA GLY A 174 12.39 11.10 8.69
C GLY A 174 12.76 10.60 7.28
N GLU A 175 13.95 10.05 7.08
CA GLU A 175 14.38 9.47 5.82
C GLU A 175 13.57 8.21 5.46
N PRO A 176 13.18 7.99 4.20
CA PRO A 176 12.43 6.80 3.80
C PRO A 176 13.24 5.52 4.06
N VAL A 177 12.55 4.42 4.36
CA VAL A 177 13.17 3.16 4.79
C VAL A 177 14.19 2.57 3.80
N HIS A 178 14.08 2.91 2.51
CA HIS A 178 15.06 2.46 1.53
C HIS A 178 16.47 3.02 1.78
N ALA A 179 16.59 4.18 2.44
CA ALA A 179 17.84 4.86 2.76
C ALA A 179 18.45 4.40 4.11
N TRP A 180 17.71 3.62 4.91
CA TRP A 180 18.18 3.20 6.23
C TRP A 180 19.33 2.21 6.15
N THR A 181 20.31 2.36 7.04
CA THR A 181 21.39 1.39 7.23
C THR A 181 20.98 0.32 8.25
N CYS A 182 21.40 -0.93 8.00
CA CYS A 182 21.23 -2.03 8.94
C CYS A 182 22.47 -2.16 9.83
#